data_AF-E5B199-F1
#
_entry.id   AF-E5B199-F1
#
_cell.length_a   1.000
_cell.length_b   1.000
_cell.length_c   1.000
_cell.angle_alpha   90.00
_cell.angle_beta   90.00
_cell.angle_gamma   90.00
#
_symmetry.space_group_name_H-M   'P 1'
#
loop_
_entity.id
_entity.type
_entity.pdbx_description
1 polymer ?
#
loop_
_entity_poly.entity_id
_entity_poly.type
_entity_poly.pdbx_seq_one_letter_code
_entity_poly.pdbx_strand_id
1 'polypeptide(L)'
;MNKLLPLLIGLSLGGFSVASQAENLLQVYQQARLSNPDLRSSAADRDAAFEKINEARSPLLPQLGLGADYTYTNGYRDSSGSNSNTKSASLQLTQTIFDMSKWRALTVQEKTAGIQDVTWQTAQQTLILNTATAYFNVLNAIDTLSYTEAQKQSIYRQLDQTTQRFNVGLVAITDVQNARSQYDTVLASEVAARNALDNAVEALRQVTGNYYSSLASLNVDTFKTDKPQPVSTLLKEAESRNLSLLSARLSQDLAREQIRSSETGHMPTLDLTASTGLSNNRYGGSRANQSASNQDNISGSNQVGLSFNLPLYSGGSVSSQVKQAQYAFVAASEQLEGAHRSAVQTVRSSFNNVNASISSIAAYKQAVVSAQSSLDAMEAGYSVGTRTIVDVLDATTTLFNAKQQLSNARYSYMINQLNIKSALGTLNEQDLQTLNGQLGKDVVTAPDFVAPENPQQVASADGAAHEVQSSKTPAASRTSGNPFSH
;
A
#
# COMPACT_ATOMS: atom_id res chain seq x y z
N MET A 1 -3.00 27.99 62.87
CA MET A 1 -1.82 27.14 63.09
C MET A 1 -1.93 25.95 62.15
N ASN A 2 -1.10 25.61 61.16
CA ASN A 2 0.14 26.10 60.53
C ASN A 2 0.06 25.59 59.07
N LYS A 3 -0.13 26.45 58.07
CA LYS A 3 0.78 26.77 56.94
C LYS A 3 2.03 25.88 56.70
N LEU A 4 2.33 25.74 55.39
CA LEU A 4 3.56 25.26 54.69
C LEU A 4 3.54 23.74 54.38
N LEU A 5 3.68 23.20 53.16
CA LEU A 5 4.46 23.57 51.96
C LEU A 5 3.80 23.04 50.65
N PRO A 6 3.76 23.84 49.57
CA PRO A 6 3.78 23.37 48.19
C PRO A 6 5.14 23.72 47.56
N LEU A 7 6.00 22.73 47.31
CA LEU A 7 7.24 22.96 46.55
C LEU A 7 7.67 21.67 45.83
N LEU A 8 7.09 21.46 44.65
CA LEU A 8 7.63 20.61 43.57
C LEU A 8 6.93 21.01 42.26
N ILE A 9 7.07 22.30 41.92
CA ILE A 9 6.94 22.82 40.56
C ILE A 9 8.37 23.17 40.16
N GLY A 10 8.98 22.34 39.33
CA GLY A 10 10.34 22.58 38.82
C GLY A 10 11.02 21.30 38.40
N LEU A 11 11.33 21.21 37.11
CA LEU A 11 12.13 20.17 36.43
C LEU A 11 11.43 18.86 36.06
N SER A 12 10.50 18.94 35.10
CA SER A 12 10.32 17.85 34.11
C SER A 12 10.05 18.38 32.70
N LEU A 13 10.63 19.53 32.34
CA LEU A 13 10.98 19.85 30.95
C LEU A 13 12.39 19.32 30.68
N GLY A 14 12.58 18.01 30.87
CA GLY A 14 13.69 17.31 30.24
C GLY A 14 13.30 17.13 28.78
N GLY A 15 13.70 18.09 27.96
CA GLY A 15 13.59 17.96 26.51
C GLY A 15 14.23 16.65 26.11
N PHE A 16 13.42 15.74 25.59
CA PHE A 16 13.91 14.74 24.65
C PHE A 16 14.37 15.54 23.43
N SER A 17 15.61 16.04 23.48
CA SER A 17 16.38 16.27 22.27
C SER A 17 16.54 14.90 21.64
N VAL A 18 15.57 14.50 20.83
CA VAL A 18 15.77 13.46 19.82
C VAL A 18 16.97 13.99 19.04
N ALA A 19 18.13 13.37 19.24
CA ALA A 19 19.22 13.56 18.32
C ALA A 19 18.64 13.22 16.95
N SER A 20 18.45 14.24 16.12
CA SER A 20 17.98 14.15 14.74
C SER A 20 19.06 13.43 13.92
N GLN A 21 19.26 12.15 14.20
CA GLN A 21 19.91 11.20 13.31
C GLN A 21 18.92 11.02 12.15
N ALA A 22 19.37 11.18 10.90
CA ALA A 22 18.47 10.94 9.79
C ALA A 22 17.90 9.53 9.87
N GLU A 23 16.63 9.42 9.52
CA GLU A 23 15.98 8.13 9.59
C GLU A 23 16.46 7.27 8.42
N ASN A 24 16.96 6.09 8.77
CA ASN A 24 17.39 5.11 7.78
C ASN A 24 16.22 4.23 7.33
N LEU A 25 16.40 3.48 6.25
CA LEU A 25 15.35 2.66 5.65
C LEU A 25 14.69 1.70 6.67
N LEU A 26 15.48 1.13 7.58
CA LEU A 26 14.96 0.20 8.59
C LEU A 26 14.07 0.90 9.61
N GLN A 27 14.46 2.08 10.09
CA GLN A 27 13.67 2.87 11.04
C GLN A 27 12.33 3.31 10.43
N VAL A 28 12.37 3.83 9.20
CA VAL A 28 11.18 4.22 8.44
C VAL A 28 10.22 3.03 8.27
N TYR A 29 10.74 1.85 7.94
CA TYR A 29 9.93 0.63 7.87
C TYR A 29 9.34 0.20 9.21
N GLN A 30 10.12 0.26 10.30
CA GLN A 30 9.63 -0.12 11.63
C GLN A 30 8.49 0.79 12.09
N GLN A 31 8.57 2.09 11.82
CA GLN A 31 7.49 3.03 12.07
C GLN A 31 6.26 2.71 11.23
N ALA A 32 6.44 2.49 9.92
CA ALA A 32 5.36 2.10 9.02
C ALA A 32 4.67 0.80 9.46
N ARG A 33 5.43 -0.22 9.90
CA ARG A 33 4.88 -1.50 10.36
C ARG A 33 3.92 -1.34 11.54
N LEU A 34 4.15 -0.35 12.41
CA LEU A 34 3.31 -0.11 13.59
C LEU A 34 2.08 0.74 13.27
N SER A 35 2.16 1.65 12.30
CA SER A 35 1.13 2.65 12.01
C SER A 35 0.28 2.33 10.78
N ASN A 36 0.79 1.56 9.82
CA ASN A 36 0.18 1.40 8.50
C ASN A 36 -1.23 0.77 8.58
N PRO A 37 -2.27 1.49 8.12
CA PRO A 37 -3.66 1.05 8.26
C PRO A 37 -3.97 -0.19 7.40
N ASP A 38 -3.34 -0.35 6.24
CA ASP A 38 -3.59 -1.50 5.35
C ASP A 38 -3.12 -2.81 5.99
N LEU A 39 -1.91 -2.81 6.58
CA LEU A 39 -1.40 -3.96 7.30
C LEU A 39 -2.25 -4.29 8.54
N ARG A 40 -2.68 -3.27 9.29
CA ARG A 40 -3.54 -3.45 10.47
C ARG A 40 -4.94 -3.95 10.12
N SER A 41 -5.51 -3.46 9.02
CA SER A 41 -6.78 -3.98 8.49
C SER A 41 -6.64 -5.45 8.12
N SER A 42 -5.59 -5.80 7.37
CA SER A 42 -5.33 -7.19 6.99
C SER A 42 -5.10 -8.11 8.20
N ALA A 43 -4.45 -7.62 9.26
CA ALA A 43 -4.30 -8.34 10.52
C ALA A 43 -5.66 -8.56 11.22
N ALA A 44 -6.53 -7.54 11.25
CA ALA A 44 -7.87 -7.67 11.81
C ALA A 44 -8.74 -8.66 11.02
N ASP A 45 -8.64 -8.67 9.69
CA ASP A 45 -9.34 -9.65 8.84
C ASP A 45 -8.86 -11.09 9.13
N ARG A 46 -7.55 -11.27 9.34
CA ARG A 46 -6.97 -12.54 9.77
C ARG A 46 -7.53 -12.96 11.13
N ASP A 47 -7.46 -12.09 12.12
CA ASP A 47 -7.89 -12.40 13.49
C ASP A 47 -9.40 -12.72 13.52
N ALA A 48 -10.22 -12.01 12.75
CA ALA A 48 -11.63 -12.31 12.57
C ALA A 48 -11.87 -13.68 11.90
N ALA A 49 -11.08 -14.05 10.90
CA ALA A 49 -11.18 -15.35 10.25
C ALA A 49 -10.82 -16.52 11.18
N PHE A 50 -9.82 -16.34 12.05
CA PHE A 50 -9.49 -17.31 13.10
C PHE A 50 -10.55 -17.38 14.19
N GLU A 51 -11.09 -16.25 14.64
CA GLU A 51 -12.16 -16.24 15.65
C GLU A 51 -13.42 -16.93 15.13
N LYS A 52 -13.73 -16.75 13.84
CA LYS A 52 -14.86 -17.44 13.19
C LYS A 52 -14.73 -18.97 13.18
N ILE A 53 -13.54 -19.54 13.44
CA ILE A 53 -13.39 -20.99 13.68
C ILE A 53 -14.17 -21.40 14.93
N ASN A 54 -14.17 -20.58 15.99
CA ASN A 54 -14.94 -20.85 17.21
C ASN A 54 -16.44 -20.83 16.92
N GLU A 55 -16.90 -19.85 16.13
CA GLU A 55 -18.28 -19.78 15.65
C GLU A 55 -18.65 -21.02 14.83
N ALA A 56 -17.82 -21.44 13.87
CA ALA A 56 -18.04 -22.63 13.06
C ALA A 56 -18.00 -23.94 13.86
N ARG A 57 -17.28 -23.97 14.98
CA ARG A 57 -17.27 -25.10 15.93
C ARG A 57 -18.55 -25.13 16.77
N SER A 58 -19.17 -23.98 17.06
CA SER A 58 -20.30 -23.87 17.97
C SER A 58 -21.44 -24.87 17.73
N PRO A 59 -21.87 -25.21 16.50
CA PRO A 59 -22.96 -26.16 16.27
C PRO A 59 -22.63 -27.61 16.66
N LEU A 60 -21.35 -27.93 16.88
CA LEU A 60 -20.90 -29.23 17.37
C LEU A 60 -20.99 -29.34 18.90
N LEU A 61 -21.15 -28.22 19.61
CA LEU A 61 -21.28 -28.15 21.06
C LEU A 61 -22.75 -28.16 21.51
N PRO A 62 -23.02 -28.46 22.79
CA PRO A 62 -24.39 -28.47 23.30
C PRO A 62 -25.01 -27.07 23.25
N GLN A 63 -26.17 -26.97 22.63
CA GLN A 63 -26.97 -25.75 22.54
C GLN A 63 -28.02 -25.75 23.64
N LEU A 64 -27.99 -24.76 24.54
CA LEU A 64 -28.91 -24.65 25.66
C LEU A 64 -29.75 -23.38 25.52
N GLY A 65 -31.07 -23.53 25.40
CA GLY A 65 -32.01 -22.42 25.25
C GLY A 65 -33.09 -22.45 26.32
N LEU A 66 -33.51 -21.26 26.79
CA LEU A 66 -34.65 -21.07 27.67
C LEU A 66 -35.77 -20.39 26.89
N GLY A 67 -36.89 -21.08 26.72
CA GLY A 67 -38.11 -20.54 26.13
C GLY A 67 -39.15 -20.24 27.21
N ALA A 68 -39.88 -19.15 27.05
CA ALA A 68 -41.06 -18.86 27.87
C ALA A 68 -42.10 -18.17 27.01
N ASP A 69 -43.33 -18.70 27.03
CA ASP A 69 -44.39 -18.29 26.13
C ASP A 69 -45.69 -18.06 26.92
N TYR A 70 -46.48 -17.10 26.44
CA TYR A 70 -47.84 -16.88 26.90
C TYR A 70 -48.77 -16.86 25.69
N THR A 71 -49.72 -17.78 25.69
CA THR A 71 -50.67 -17.94 24.60
C THR A 71 -52.08 -17.78 25.13
N TYR A 72 -52.83 -16.83 24.57
CA TYR A 72 -54.27 -16.72 24.78
C TYR A 72 -55.00 -17.23 23.55
N THR A 73 -55.84 -18.23 23.75
CA THR A 73 -56.68 -18.82 22.70
C THR A 73 -58.13 -18.47 22.98
N ASN A 74 -58.80 -17.85 22.01
CA ASN A 74 -60.23 -17.56 22.06
C ASN A 74 -60.96 -18.47 21.06
N GLY A 75 -61.72 -19.43 21.55
CA GLY A 75 -62.44 -20.37 20.70
C GLY A 75 -63.63 -19.72 19.98
N TYR A 76 -63.84 -20.09 18.73
CA TYR A 76 -64.98 -19.66 17.90
C TYR A 76 -65.57 -20.86 17.15
N ARG A 77 -66.77 -20.68 16.56
CA ARG A 77 -67.57 -21.76 15.94
C ARG A 77 -67.74 -22.95 16.88
N ASP A 78 -67.19 -24.11 16.54
CA ASP A 78 -67.35 -25.35 17.29
C ASP A 78 -66.66 -25.31 18.67
N SER A 79 -65.64 -24.45 18.81
CA SER A 79 -64.97 -24.17 20.09
C SER A 79 -65.46 -22.87 20.74
N SER A 80 -66.56 -22.28 20.26
CA SER A 80 -67.08 -21.01 20.79
C SER A 80 -67.38 -21.10 22.29
N GLY A 81 -66.94 -20.09 23.05
CA GLY A 81 -67.13 -20.04 24.50
C GLY A 81 -66.13 -20.89 25.28
N SER A 82 -65.13 -21.49 24.64
CA SER A 82 -63.98 -22.16 25.26
C SER A 82 -62.71 -21.36 24.99
N ASN A 83 -62.21 -20.68 26.01
CA ASN A 83 -61.00 -19.87 25.95
C ASN A 83 -59.93 -20.51 26.84
N SER A 84 -58.66 -20.29 26.51
CA SER A 84 -57.55 -20.72 27.35
C SER A 84 -56.44 -19.70 27.45
N ASN A 85 -55.80 -19.67 28.61
CA ASN A 85 -54.61 -18.90 28.91
C ASN A 85 -53.51 -19.90 29.28
N THR A 86 -52.55 -20.09 28.39
CA THR A 86 -51.42 -21.00 28.59
C THR A 86 -50.17 -20.19 28.88
N LYS A 87 -49.49 -20.49 29.99
CA LYS A 87 -48.15 -19.99 30.31
C LYS A 87 -47.20 -21.17 30.32
N SER A 88 -46.21 -21.18 29.43
CA SER A 88 -45.19 -22.22 29.36
C SER A 88 -43.80 -21.65 29.59
N ALA A 89 -42.95 -22.43 30.25
CA ALA A 89 -41.51 -22.15 30.33
C ALA A 89 -40.76 -23.46 30.23
N SER A 90 -39.71 -23.51 29.44
CA SER A 90 -38.95 -24.72 29.23
C SER A 90 -37.48 -24.44 28.95
N LEU A 91 -36.60 -25.30 29.45
CA LEU A 91 -35.20 -25.36 29.09
C LEU A 91 -35.01 -26.47 28.05
N GLN A 92 -34.40 -26.17 26.90
CA GLN A 92 -34.12 -27.10 25.81
C GLN A 92 -32.62 -27.23 25.63
N LEU A 93 -32.13 -28.46 25.53
CA LEU A 93 -30.79 -28.84 25.15
C LEU A 93 -30.84 -29.57 23.80
N THR A 94 -30.04 -29.11 22.84
CA THR A 94 -29.81 -29.81 21.57
C THR A 94 -28.33 -30.11 21.42
N GLN A 95 -27.97 -31.36 21.15
CA GLN A 95 -26.61 -31.79 20.91
C GLN A 95 -26.53 -32.59 19.61
N THR A 96 -25.68 -32.13 18.69
CA THR A 96 -25.35 -32.89 17.48
C THR A 96 -24.59 -34.16 17.87
N ILE A 97 -25.09 -35.34 17.50
CA ILE A 97 -24.37 -36.61 17.69
C ILE A 97 -23.63 -36.98 16.40
N PHE A 98 -24.31 -36.90 15.26
CA PHE A 98 -23.73 -37.11 13.94
C PHE A 98 -24.32 -36.14 12.92
N ASP A 99 -23.49 -35.26 12.37
CA ASP A 99 -23.84 -34.39 11.26
C ASP A 99 -22.55 -33.98 10.55
N MET A 100 -22.28 -34.62 9.41
CA MET A 100 -21.04 -34.36 8.66
C MET A 100 -20.98 -32.93 8.11
N SER A 101 -22.12 -32.27 7.89
CA SER A 101 -22.15 -30.91 7.35
C SER A 101 -21.53 -29.90 8.34
N LYS A 102 -21.79 -30.07 9.64
CA LYS A 102 -21.23 -29.24 10.72
C LYS A 102 -19.71 -29.44 10.84
N TRP A 103 -19.22 -30.67 10.71
CA TRP A 103 -17.78 -30.95 10.67
C TRP A 103 -17.11 -30.34 9.44
N ARG A 104 -17.74 -30.44 8.25
CA ARG A 104 -17.23 -29.83 7.02
C ARG A 104 -17.19 -28.30 7.11
N ALA A 105 -18.21 -27.67 7.69
CA ALA A 105 -18.23 -26.23 7.92
C ALA A 105 -17.03 -25.76 8.77
N LEU A 106 -16.70 -26.51 9.84
CA LEU A 106 -15.51 -26.24 10.64
C LEU A 106 -14.22 -26.35 9.80
N THR A 107 -14.02 -27.45 9.06
CA THR A 107 -12.84 -27.65 8.22
C THR A 107 -12.71 -26.59 7.11
N VAL A 108 -13.82 -26.19 6.50
CA VAL A 108 -13.86 -25.11 5.50
C VAL A 108 -13.41 -23.80 6.14
N GLN A 109 -13.91 -23.47 7.34
CA GLN A 109 -13.52 -22.25 8.04
C GLN A 109 -12.04 -22.25 8.48
N GLU A 110 -11.50 -23.40 8.92
CA GLU A 110 -10.07 -23.56 9.22
C GLU A 110 -9.20 -23.29 7.98
N LYS A 111 -9.60 -23.79 6.80
CA LYS A 111 -8.90 -23.52 5.53
C LYS A 111 -9.04 -22.06 5.09
N THR A 112 -10.21 -21.46 5.27
CA THR A 112 -10.42 -20.03 5.01
C THR A 112 -9.51 -19.16 5.89
N ALA A 113 -9.38 -19.48 7.18
CA ALA A 113 -8.45 -18.78 8.07
C ALA A 113 -6.98 -18.94 7.62
N GLY A 114 -6.59 -20.14 7.18
CA GLY A 114 -5.26 -20.39 6.60
C GLY A 114 -4.98 -19.56 5.34
N ILE A 115 -5.96 -19.39 4.45
CA ILE A 115 -5.84 -18.50 3.28
C ILE A 115 -5.66 -17.05 3.74
N GLN A 116 -6.44 -16.61 4.73
CA GLN A 116 -6.35 -15.25 5.24
C GLN A 116 -5.00 -14.95 5.91
N ASP A 117 -4.38 -15.95 6.54
CA ASP A 117 -3.02 -15.82 7.05
C ASP A 117 -2.00 -15.59 5.92
N VAL A 118 -2.09 -16.32 4.81
CA VAL A 118 -1.23 -16.10 3.63
C VAL A 118 -1.48 -14.73 3.00
N THR A 119 -2.73 -14.25 2.98
CA THR A 119 -3.07 -12.89 2.56
C THR A 119 -2.39 -11.85 3.44
N TRP A 120 -2.40 -12.04 4.77
CA TRP A 120 -1.69 -11.17 5.71
C TRP A 120 -0.17 -11.22 5.55
N GLN A 121 0.42 -12.40 5.28
CA GLN A 121 1.83 -12.53 4.92
C GLN A 121 2.17 -11.77 3.63
N THR A 122 1.28 -11.79 2.65
CA THR A 122 1.43 -11.02 1.41
C THR A 122 1.37 -9.52 1.69
N ALA A 123 0.43 -9.06 2.52
CA ALA A 123 0.34 -7.65 2.93
C ALA A 123 1.61 -7.16 3.65
N GLN A 124 2.24 -8.01 4.46
CA GLN A 124 3.53 -7.70 5.08
C GLN A 124 4.66 -7.47 4.06
N GLN A 125 4.76 -8.34 3.05
CA GLN A 125 5.76 -8.17 1.98
C GLN A 125 5.47 -6.93 1.13
N THR A 126 4.21 -6.66 0.84
CA THR A 126 3.77 -5.44 0.14
C THR A 126 4.16 -4.19 0.93
N LEU A 127 4.00 -4.18 2.26
CA LEU A 127 4.43 -3.05 3.09
C LEU A 127 5.96 -2.83 3.01
N ILE A 128 6.74 -3.90 3.07
CA ILE A 128 8.21 -3.83 2.92
C ILE A 128 8.56 -3.18 1.57
N LEU A 129 7.98 -3.69 0.48
CA LEU A 129 8.26 -3.22 -0.87
C LEU A 129 7.81 -1.77 -1.08
N ASN A 130 6.60 -1.41 -0.66
CA ASN A 130 6.05 -0.06 -0.80
C ASN A 130 6.86 0.96 0.01
N THR A 131 7.27 0.61 1.24
CA THR A 131 8.07 1.50 2.08
C THR A 131 9.43 1.75 1.45
N ALA A 132 10.12 0.70 1.01
CA ALA A 132 11.42 0.86 0.36
C ALA A 132 11.33 1.60 -0.98
N THR A 133 10.29 1.34 -1.77
CA THR A 133 10.06 2.04 -3.04
C THR A 133 9.80 3.52 -2.80
N ALA A 134 8.94 3.89 -1.85
CA ALA A 134 8.70 5.28 -1.50
C ALA A 134 9.97 5.97 -0.98
N TYR A 135 10.74 5.28 -0.13
CA TYR A 135 12.03 5.79 0.38
C TYR A 135 13.03 6.10 -0.75
N PHE A 136 13.25 5.14 -1.68
CA PHE A 136 14.17 5.34 -2.80
C PHE A 136 13.64 6.36 -3.83
N ASN A 137 12.32 6.50 -3.98
CA ASN A 137 11.74 7.53 -4.83
C ASN A 137 11.99 8.93 -4.27
N VAL A 138 11.92 9.12 -2.94
CA VAL A 138 12.32 10.38 -2.30
C VAL A 138 13.80 10.67 -2.56
N LEU A 139 14.69 9.69 -2.34
CA LEU A 139 16.11 9.88 -2.60
C LEU A 139 16.42 10.20 -4.08
N ASN A 140 15.72 9.56 -5.02
CA ASN A 140 15.83 9.85 -6.45
C ASN A 140 15.35 11.27 -6.79
N ALA A 141 14.26 11.72 -6.17
CA ALA A 141 13.76 13.09 -6.35
C ALA A 141 14.73 14.13 -5.77
N ILE A 142 15.37 13.84 -4.63
CA ILE A 142 16.41 14.69 -4.06
C ILE A 142 17.62 14.79 -5.01
N ASP A 143 18.12 13.65 -5.51
CA ASP A 143 19.25 13.64 -6.44
C ASP A 143 18.91 14.38 -7.74
N THR A 144 17.68 14.19 -8.25
CA THR A 144 17.18 14.92 -9.42
C THR A 144 17.20 16.43 -9.19
N LEU A 145 16.61 16.91 -8.09
CA LEU A 145 16.61 18.34 -7.77
C LEU A 145 18.03 18.89 -7.58
N SER A 146 18.90 18.15 -6.90
CA SER A 146 20.31 18.53 -6.71
C SER A 146 21.07 18.65 -8.04
N TYR A 147 20.86 17.71 -8.98
CA TYR A 147 21.46 17.80 -10.31
C TYR A 147 20.87 18.93 -11.15
N THR A 148 19.57 19.18 -11.07
CA THR A 148 18.93 20.32 -11.76
C THR A 148 19.45 21.66 -11.22
N GLU A 149 19.63 21.79 -9.91
CA GLU A 149 20.25 22.97 -9.28
C GLU A 149 21.70 23.16 -9.74
N ALA A 150 22.50 22.10 -9.74
CA ALA A 150 23.88 22.16 -10.22
C ALA A 150 23.95 22.52 -11.71
N GLN A 151 23.00 22.04 -12.52
CA GLN A 151 22.87 22.42 -13.93
C GLN A 151 22.53 23.90 -14.08
N LYS A 152 21.58 24.42 -13.29
CA LYS A 152 21.24 25.85 -13.24
C LYS A 152 22.44 26.71 -12.93
N GLN A 153 23.20 26.35 -11.90
CA GLN A 153 24.41 27.08 -11.51
C GLN A 153 25.49 27.04 -12.61
N SER A 154 25.61 25.91 -13.33
CA SER A 154 26.55 25.80 -14.46
C SER A 154 26.15 26.71 -15.62
N ILE A 155 24.88 26.67 -16.03
CA ILE A 155 24.35 27.50 -17.12
C ILE A 155 24.40 28.98 -16.75
N TYR A 156 24.10 29.33 -15.49
CA TYR A 156 24.20 30.71 -15.01
C TYR A 156 25.62 31.28 -15.16
N ARG A 157 26.66 30.51 -14.77
CA ARG A 157 28.05 30.93 -14.94
C ARG A 157 28.40 31.12 -16.42
N GLN A 158 27.92 30.24 -17.30
CA GLN A 158 28.11 30.36 -18.75
C GLN A 158 27.39 31.59 -19.32
N LEU A 159 26.17 31.89 -18.86
CA LEU A 159 25.42 33.09 -19.24
C LEU A 159 26.12 34.38 -18.80
N ASP A 160 26.57 34.46 -17.54
CA ASP A 160 27.29 35.63 -17.01
C ASP A 160 28.60 35.86 -17.79
N GLN A 161 29.39 34.80 -18.00
CA GLN A 161 30.61 34.87 -18.80
C GLN A 161 30.34 35.33 -20.25
N THR A 162 29.29 34.81 -20.88
CA THR A 162 28.91 35.17 -22.25
C THR A 162 28.45 36.63 -22.31
N THR A 163 27.71 37.10 -21.30
CA THR A 163 27.25 38.49 -21.17
C THR A 163 28.43 39.45 -21.02
N GLN A 164 29.40 39.13 -20.17
CA GLN A 164 30.61 39.93 -19.99
C GLN A 164 31.41 40.02 -21.29
N ARG A 165 31.57 38.91 -22.03
CA ARG A 165 32.22 38.88 -23.34
C ARG A 165 31.47 39.69 -24.39
N PHE A 166 30.14 39.69 -24.36
CA PHE A 166 29.32 40.49 -25.25
C PHE A 166 29.51 41.99 -24.99
N ASN A 167 29.55 42.41 -23.72
CA ASN A 167 29.74 43.82 -23.34
C ASN A 167 31.09 44.39 -23.79
N VAL A 168 32.11 43.55 -23.94
CA VAL A 168 33.42 43.92 -24.50
C VAL A 168 33.55 43.62 -26.01
N GLY A 169 32.46 43.22 -26.67
CA GLY A 169 32.38 43.02 -28.12
C GLY A 169 33.04 41.73 -28.65
N LEU A 170 33.29 40.73 -27.79
CA LEU A 170 33.98 39.49 -28.16
C LEU A 170 33.06 38.37 -28.68
N VAL A 171 31.75 38.46 -28.43
CA VAL A 171 30.73 37.47 -28.87
C VAL A 171 29.48 38.19 -29.39
N ALA A 172 28.62 37.48 -30.13
CA ALA A 172 27.38 38.03 -30.67
C ALA A 172 26.24 38.06 -29.63
N ILE A 173 25.26 38.96 -29.80
CA ILE A 173 24.07 39.02 -28.91
C ILE A 173 23.25 37.72 -28.95
N THR A 174 23.29 36.98 -30.06
CA THR A 174 22.62 35.68 -30.21
C THR A 174 23.10 34.66 -29.20
N ASP A 175 24.38 34.71 -28.82
CA ASP A 175 24.96 33.79 -27.83
C ASP A 175 24.39 34.04 -26.43
N VAL A 176 24.23 35.32 -26.06
CA VAL A 176 23.58 35.71 -24.80
C VAL A 176 22.11 35.28 -24.78
N GLN A 177 21.39 35.49 -25.89
CA GLN A 177 19.98 35.10 -25.99
C GLN A 177 19.79 33.58 -25.90
N ASN A 178 20.66 32.79 -26.56
CA ASN A 178 20.62 31.33 -26.47
C ASN A 178 20.93 30.84 -25.05
N ALA A 179 21.97 31.38 -24.41
CA ALA A 179 22.30 31.04 -23.03
C ALA A 179 21.17 31.42 -22.06
N ARG A 180 20.48 32.54 -22.30
CA ARG A 180 19.35 32.96 -21.48
C ARG A 180 18.14 32.04 -21.64
N SER A 181 17.79 31.69 -22.86
CA SER A 181 16.71 30.73 -23.15
C SER A 181 16.94 29.38 -22.45
N GLN A 182 18.19 28.88 -22.48
CA GLN A 182 18.55 27.63 -21.82
C GLN A 182 18.48 27.75 -20.29
N TYR A 183 18.89 28.90 -19.73
CA TYR A 183 18.76 29.17 -18.29
C TYR A 183 17.29 29.19 -17.86
N ASP A 184 16.43 29.89 -18.59
CA ASP A 184 14.99 29.98 -18.30
C ASP A 184 14.30 28.60 -18.39
N THR A 185 14.74 27.74 -19.31
CA THR A 185 14.26 26.34 -19.43
C THR A 185 14.62 25.51 -18.19
N VAL A 186 15.83 25.68 -17.66
CA VAL A 186 16.25 24.98 -16.44
C VAL A 186 15.55 25.50 -15.19
N LEU A 187 15.23 26.79 -15.12
CA LEU A 187 14.38 27.34 -14.05
C LEU A 187 13.00 26.64 -14.01
N ALA A 188 12.37 26.46 -15.18
CA ALA A 188 11.11 25.71 -15.25
C ALA A 188 11.27 24.25 -14.82
N SER A 189 12.40 23.62 -15.16
CA SER A 189 12.72 22.24 -14.78
C SER A 189 12.95 22.08 -13.27
N GLU A 190 13.56 23.08 -12.63
CA GLU A 190 13.75 23.13 -11.18
C GLU A 190 12.40 23.17 -10.45
N VAL A 191 11.46 24.01 -10.90
CA VAL A 191 10.11 24.08 -10.31
C VAL A 191 9.42 22.71 -10.37
N ALA A 192 9.51 22.02 -11.51
CA ALA A 192 8.96 20.67 -11.66
C ALA A 192 9.66 19.65 -10.74
N ALA A 193 10.99 19.72 -10.62
CA ALA A 193 11.76 18.84 -9.74
C ALA A 193 11.45 19.04 -8.25
N ARG A 194 11.25 20.30 -7.81
CA ARG A 194 10.80 20.61 -6.45
C ARG A 194 9.43 19.99 -6.15
N ASN A 195 8.46 20.20 -7.05
CA ASN A 195 7.14 19.61 -6.89
C ASN A 195 7.18 18.07 -6.86
N ALA A 196 8.03 17.45 -7.69
CA ALA A 196 8.22 16.01 -7.68
C ALA A 196 8.78 15.49 -6.35
N LEU A 197 9.71 16.22 -5.72
CA LEU A 197 10.22 15.92 -4.39
C LEU A 197 9.12 16.02 -3.33
N ASP A 198 8.34 17.11 -3.32
CA ASP A 198 7.23 17.29 -2.37
C ASP A 198 6.22 16.13 -2.48
N ASN A 199 5.83 15.76 -3.70
CA ASN A 199 4.92 14.65 -3.95
C ASN A 199 5.50 13.30 -3.50
N ALA A 200 6.81 13.08 -3.68
CA ALA A 200 7.47 11.86 -3.23
C ALA A 200 7.49 11.75 -1.69
N VAL A 201 7.71 12.87 -1.00
CA VAL A 201 7.68 12.94 0.47
C VAL A 201 6.25 12.67 0.99
N GLU A 202 5.21 13.22 0.35
CA GLU A 202 3.83 12.92 0.71
C GLU A 202 3.46 11.44 0.46
N ALA A 203 3.96 10.82 -0.61
CA ALA A 203 3.79 9.39 -0.83
C ALA A 203 4.45 8.54 0.26
N LEU A 204 5.66 8.91 0.72
CA LEU A 204 6.32 8.25 1.84
C LEU A 204 5.55 8.45 3.16
N ARG A 205 5.00 9.65 3.38
CA ARG A 205 4.15 9.95 4.53
C ARG A 205 2.86 9.15 4.53
N GLN A 206 2.23 8.94 3.37
CA GLN A 206 1.02 8.11 3.27
C GLN A 206 1.28 6.67 3.75
N VAL A 207 2.42 6.09 3.38
CA VAL A 207 2.77 4.70 3.75
C VAL A 207 3.17 4.60 5.23
N THR A 208 3.89 5.59 5.75
CA THR A 208 4.55 5.53 7.06
C THR A 208 3.81 6.26 8.19
N GLY A 209 2.95 7.21 7.85
CA GLY A 209 2.25 8.10 8.78
C GLY A 209 3.07 9.30 9.28
N ASN A 210 4.36 9.39 8.94
CA ASN A 210 5.28 10.39 9.50
C ASN A 210 5.91 11.27 8.41
N TYR A 211 6.33 12.46 8.81
CA TYR A 211 7.14 13.36 7.98
C TYR A 211 8.60 13.27 8.41
N TYR A 212 9.51 13.06 7.46
CA TYR A 212 10.94 12.96 7.71
C TYR A 212 11.64 14.19 7.18
N SER A 213 12.36 14.93 8.04
CA SER A 213 13.15 16.10 7.65
C SER A 213 14.45 15.73 6.93
N SER A 214 14.95 14.51 7.14
CA SER A 214 16.17 14.01 6.52
C SER A 214 16.15 12.48 6.44
N LEU A 215 16.73 11.94 5.37
CA LEU A 215 16.87 10.50 5.12
C LEU A 215 18.33 10.14 4.84
N ALA A 216 18.72 8.91 5.16
CA ALA A 216 20.04 8.39 4.82
C ALA A 216 20.12 8.07 3.31
N SER A 217 20.96 8.81 2.58
CA SER A 217 21.17 8.65 1.13
C SER A 217 22.02 7.43 0.77
N LEU A 218 22.03 7.06 -0.51
CA LEU A 218 22.84 5.97 -1.03
C LEU A 218 24.34 6.29 -0.91
N ASN A 219 25.12 5.37 -0.32
CA ASN A 219 26.56 5.48 -0.33
C ASN A 219 27.13 5.03 -1.70
N VAL A 220 27.32 6.01 -2.59
CA VAL A 220 27.78 5.79 -3.96
C VAL A 220 29.20 5.20 -4.04
N ASP A 221 30.03 5.39 -3.03
CA ASP A 221 31.43 4.93 -3.01
C ASP A 221 31.53 3.43 -2.70
N THR A 222 30.64 2.94 -1.83
CA THR A 222 30.56 1.51 -1.47
C THR A 222 29.58 0.72 -2.33
N PHE A 223 28.77 1.39 -3.15
CA PHE A 223 27.75 0.76 -3.97
C PHE A 223 28.36 -0.23 -4.99
N LYS A 224 27.86 -1.46 -4.98
CA LYS A 224 28.25 -2.52 -5.92
C LYS A 224 27.00 -3.26 -6.40
N THR A 225 27.09 -3.79 -7.61
CA THR A 225 26.05 -4.63 -8.18
C THR A 225 26.46 -6.09 -8.12
N ASP A 226 25.58 -6.91 -7.56
CA ASP A 226 25.70 -8.36 -7.56
C ASP A 226 24.82 -8.96 -8.65
N LYS A 227 25.35 -9.97 -9.34
CA LYS A 227 24.58 -10.71 -10.34
C LYS A 227 23.53 -11.58 -9.64
N PRO A 228 22.28 -11.61 -10.14
CA PRO A 228 21.26 -12.47 -9.57
C PRO A 228 21.61 -13.95 -9.78
N GLN A 229 21.04 -14.80 -8.94
CA GLN A 229 21.08 -16.25 -9.13
C GLN A 229 20.48 -16.64 -10.49
N PRO A 230 20.85 -17.81 -11.06
CA PRO A 230 20.27 -18.27 -12.32
C PRO A 230 18.74 -18.32 -12.26
N VAL A 231 18.09 -17.87 -13.33
CA VAL A 231 16.62 -17.80 -13.41
C VAL A 231 15.94 -19.15 -13.14
N SER A 232 16.56 -20.27 -13.51
CA SER A 232 16.04 -21.61 -13.24
C SER A 232 16.00 -21.95 -11.74
N THR A 233 16.98 -21.48 -10.96
CA THR A 233 17.00 -21.63 -9.50
C THR A 233 15.92 -20.78 -8.87
N LEU A 234 15.78 -19.53 -9.32
CA LEU A 234 14.75 -18.59 -8.84
C LEU A 234 13.34 -19.10 -9.12
N LEU A 235 13.09 -19.69 -10.30
CA LEU A 235 11.80 -20.27 -10.64
C LEU A 235 11.44 -21.44 -9.71
N LYS A 236 12.37 -22.36 -9.47
CA LYS A 236 12.17 -23.48 -8.53
C LYS A 236 11.87 -23.00 -7.11
N GLU A 237 12.56 -21.95 -6.67
CA GLU A 237 12.31 -21.36 -5.36
C GLU A 237 10.92 -20.71 -5.30
N ALA A 238 10.54 -19.92 -6.31
CA ALA A 238 9.21 -19.30 -6.40
C ALA A 238 8.08 -20.34 -6.43
N GLU A 239 8.24 -21.45 -7.16
CA GLU A 239 7.25 -22.54 -7.19
C GLU A 239 6.98 -23.14 -5.80
N SER A 240 7.95 -23.05 -4.88
CA SER A 240 7.84 -23.57 -3.52
C SER A 240 7.35 -22.54 -2.49
N ARG A 241 7.71 -21.26 -2.64
CA ARG A 241 7.55 -20.22 -1.60
C ARG A 241 6.72 -19.01 -2.00
N ASN A 242 6.41 -18.82 -3.28
CA ASN A 242 5.61 -17.68 -3.71
C ASN A 242 4.24 -17.69 -3.02
N LEU A 243 3.91 -16.60 -2.33
CA LEU A 243 2.71 -16.50 -1.50
C LEU A 243 1.42 -16.49 -2.32
N SER A 244 1.42 -15.88 -3.51
CA SER A 244 0.27 -15.88 -4.42
C SER A 244 -0.03 -17.31 -4.92
N LEU A 245 1.01 -18.08 -5.23
CA LEU A 245 0.88 -19.48 -5.64
C LEU A 245 0.41 -20.35 -4.47
N LEU A 246 0.91 -20.11 -3.26
CA LEU A 246 0.45 -20.79 -2.05
C LEU A 246 -1.03 -20.51 -1.78
N SER A 247 -1.47 -19.24 -1.87
CA SER A 247 -2.87 -18.85 -1.70
C SER A 247 -3.77 -19.51 -2.74
N ALA A 248 -3.34 -19.59 -4.01
CA ALA A 248 -4.08 -20.29 -5.05
C ALA A 248 -4.17 -21.81 -4.80
N ARG A 249 -3.11 -22.45 -4.29
CA ARG A 249 -3.14 -23.87 -3.90
C ARG A 249 -4.12 -24.12 -2.75
N LEU A 250 -4.10 -23.28 -1.72
CA LEU A 250 -5.04 -23.36 -0.61
C LEU A 250 -6.48 -23.11 -1.06
N SER A 251 -6.70 -22.19 -2.01
CA SER A 251 -8.02 -21.93 -2.59
C SER A 251 -8.56 -23.11 -3.40
N GLN A 252 -7.70 -23.80 -4.18
CA GLN A 252 -8.06 -25.04 -4.87
C GLN A 252 -8.43 -26.15 -3.87
N ASP A 253 -7.69 -26.28 -2.78
CA ASP A 253 -7.95 -27.25 -1.72
C ASP A 253 -9.24 -26.92 -0.94
N LEU A 254 -9.54 -25.63 -0.71
CA LEU A 254 -10.82 -25.17 -0.18
C LEU A 254 -11.98 -25.56 -1.10
N ALA A 255 -11.85 -25.32 -2.41
CA ALA A 255 -12.88 -25.70 -3.39
C ALA A 255 -13.13 -27.22 -3.41
N ARG A 256 -12.08 -28.03 -3.18
CA ARG A 256 -12.21 -29.48 -3.01
C ARG A 256 -12.99 -29.85 -1.75
N GLU A 257 -12.73 -29.20 -0.62
CA GLU A 257 -13.52 -29.42 0.60
C GLU A 257 -14.97 -28.94 0.46
N GLN A 258 -15.24 -27.91 -0.35
CA GLN A 258 -16.60 -27.48 -0.65
C GLN A 258 -17.39 -28.53 -1.44
N ILE A 259 -16.76 -29.30 -2.35
CA ILE A 259 -17.41 -30.46 -2.99
C ILE A 259 -17.84 -31.46 -1.91
N ARG A 260 -16.92 -31.84 -1.01
CA ARG A 260 -17.20 -32.77 0.10
C ARG A 260 -18.28 -32.23 1.04
N SER A 261 -18.31 -30.92 1.25
CA SER A 261 -19.36 -30.23 2.02
C SER A 261 -20.72 -30.38 1.34
N SER A 262 -20.82 -30.14 0.04
CA SER A 262 -22.06 -30.32 -0.72
C SER A 262 -22.53 -31.78 -0.74
N GLU A 263 -21.62 -32.74 -0.77
CA GLU A 263 -21.94 -34.18 -0.71
C GLU A 263 -22.59 -34.59 0.63
N THR A 264 -22.35 -33.84 1.71
CA THR A 264 -22.97 -34.13 3.02
C THR A 264 -24.49 -34.00 3.02
N GLY A 265 -25.08 -33.31 2.04
CA GLY A 265 -26.54 -33.22 1.91
C GLY A 265 -27.25 -34.55 1.64
N HIS A 266 -26.50 -35.61 1.30
CA HIS A 266 -27.01 -36.98 1.16
C HIS A 266 -26.83 -37.83 2.42
N MET A 267 -26.14 -37.33 3.44
CA MET A 267 -25.82 -38.08 4.65
C MET A 267 -26.94 -37.96 5.69
N PRO A 268 -27.15 -38.98 6.54
CA PRO A 268 -28.07 -38.86 7.66
C PRO A 268 -27.55 -37.87 8.70
N THR A 269 -28.46 -37.31 9.48
CA THR A 269 -28.16 -36.55 10.70
C THR A 269 -28.78 -37.25 11.91
N LEU A 270 -28.09 -37.17 13.04
CA LEU A 270 -28.54 -37.68 14.34
C LEU A 270 -28.29 -36.61 15.40
N ASP A 271 -29.36 -36.14 16.02
CA ASP A 271 -29.33 -35.14 17.09
C ASP A 271 -29.96 -35.70 18.37
N LEU A 272 -29.38 -35.36 19.51
CA LEU A 272 -29.96 -35.57 20.83
C LEU A 272 -30.70 -34.31 21.24
N THR A 273 -31.96 -34.48 21.64
CA THR A 273 -32.77 -33.41 22.25
C THR A 273 -33.13 -33.80 23.67
N ALA A 274 -32.97 -32.87 24.60
CA ALA A 274 -33.45 -33.02 25.96
C ALA A 274 -34.17 -31.74 26.37
N SER A 275 -35.28 -31.87 27.10
CA SER A 275 -36.02 -30.72 27.59
C SER A 275 -36.60 -30.97 28.98
N THR A 276 -36.74 -29.90 29.74
CA THR A 276 -37.54 -29.87 30.96
C THR A 276 -38.40 -28.61 30.91
N GLY A 277 -39.69 -28.75 31.18
CA GLY A 277 -40.63 -27.65 31.04
C GLY A 277 -41.83 -27.76 31.95
N LEU A 278 -42.45 -26.61 32.17
CA LEU A 278 -43.70 -26.45 32.91
C LEU A 278 -44.70 -25.73 32.02
N SER A 279 -45.95 -26.18 32.03
CA SER A 279 -47.07 -25.53 31.38
C SER A 279 -48.21 -25.34 32.37
N ASN A 280 -48.71 -24.12 32.47
CA ASN A 280 -49.88 -23.75 33.26
C ASN A 280 -51.00 -23.33 32.32
N ASN A 281 -51.98 -24.20 32.16
CA ASN A 281 -53.15 -23.98 31.33
C ASN A 281 -54.33 -23.62 32.23
N ARG A 282 -54.94 -22.46 31.96
CA ARG A 282 -56.20 -22.06 32.58
C ARG A 282 -57.29 -21.92 31.54
N TYR A 283 -58.47 -22.46 31.81
CA TYR A 283 -59.59 -22.42 30.88
C TYR A 283 -60.67 -21.45 31.37
N GLY A 284 -61.34 -20.76 30.45
CA GLY A 284 -62.38 -19.78 30.76
C GLY A 284 -63.39 -19.61 29.62
N GLY A 285 -64.52 -18.96 29.89
CA GLY A 285 -65.61 -18.79 28.91
C GLY A 285 -66.85 -19.64 29.22
N SER A 286 -67.96 -19.36 28.52
CA SER A 286 -69.29 -19.91 28.81
C SER A 286 -69.41 -21.43 28.65
N ARG A 287 -68.50 -22.06 27.90
CA ARG A 287 -68.46 -23.50 27.65
C ARG A 287 -67.19 -24.18 28.15
N ALA A 288 -66.31 -23.46 28.86
CA ALA A 288 -65.07 -24.02 29.40
C ALA A 288 -65.33 -25.24 30.29
N ASN A 289 -66.30 -25.18 31.20
CA ASN A 289 -66.60 -26.28 32.13
C ASN A 289 -67.53 -27.37 31.55
N GLN A 290 -67.88 -27.32 30.26
CA GLN A 290 -68.79 -28.28 29.63
C GLN A 290 -68.06 -29.50 29.04
N SER A 291 -66.72 -29.47 28.99
CA SER A 291 -65.90 -30.59 28.56
C SER A 291 -64.99 -31.04 29.69
N ALA A 292 -64.93 -32.36 29.94
CA ALA A 292 -63.98 -32.95 30.88
C ALA A 292 -62.50 -32.72 30.49
N SER A 293 -62.24 -32.29 29.24
CA SER A 293 -60.90 -31.95 28.74
C SER A 293 -60.41 -30.56 29.12
N ASN A 294 -61.28 -29.68 29.63
CA ASN A 294 -61.00 -28.26 29.83
C ASN A 294 -60.89 -27.94 31.33
N GLN A 295 -59.84 -28.49 31.95
CA GLN A 295 -59.58 -28.31 33.38
C GLN A 295 -58.25 -27.61 33.57
N ASP A 296 -58.23 -26.66 34.52
CA ASP A 296 -57.00 -25.97 34.91
C ASP A 296 -55.93 -26.99 35.30
N ASN A 297 -54.76 -26.86 34.70
CA ASN A 297 -53.69 -27.84 34.84
C ASN A 297 -52.33 -27.15 34.91
N ILE A 298 -51.52 -27.58 35.86
CA ILE A 298 -50.10 -27.31 35.89
C ILE A 298 -49.41 -28.65 35.63
N SER A 299 -48.76 -28.77 34.49
CA SER A 299 -48.02 -29.97 34.10
C SER A 299 -46.54 -29.65 33.99
N GLY A 300 -45.71 -30.63 34.34
CA GLY A 300 -44.28 -30.63 34.09
C GLY A 300 -43.90 -31.82 33.23
N SER A 301 -42.99 -31.64 32.28
CA SER A 301 -42.49 -32.72 31.43
C SER A 301 -40.96 -32.68 31.35
N ASN A 302 -40.36 -33.87 31.44
CA ASN A 302 -38.96 -34.10 31.14
C ASN A 302 -38.90 -35.05 29.95
N GLN A 303 -38.15 -34.67 28.92
CA GLN A 303 -38.08 -35.43 27.68
C GLN A 303 -36.61 -35.59 27.29
N VAL A 304 -36.26 -36.78 26.81
CA VAL A 304 -34.98 -37.06 26.15
C VAL A 304 -35.31 -37.87 24.90
N GLY A 305 -34.81 -37.42 23.75
CA GLY A 305 -35.09 -38.01 22.45
C GLY A 305 -33.86 -38.03 21.57
N LEU A 306 -33.86 -38.96 20.62
CA LEU A 306 -32.93 -38.97 19.50
C LEU A 306 -33.73 -38.70 18.23
N SER A 307 -33.28 -37.75 17.42
CA SER A 307 -33.86 -37.42 16.13
C SER A 307 -32.93 -37.87 15.03
N PHE A 308 -33.37 -38.86 14.24
CA PHE A 308 -32.65 -39.34 13.07
C PHE A 308 -33.34 -38.85 11.80
N ASN A 309 -32.59 -38.22 10.90
CA ASN A 309 -33.11 -37.72 9.62
C ASN A 309 -32.20 -38.17 8.47
N LEU A 310 -32.77 -38.83 7.46
CA LEU A 310 -32.05 -39.27 6.26
C LEU A 310 -32.76 -38.74 5.01
N PRO A 311 -32.19 -37.77 4.29
CA PRO A 311 -32.75 -37.29 3.03
C PRO A 311 -32.69 -38.39 1.96
N LEU A 312 -33.85 -38.90 1.54
CA LEU A 312 -33.93 -39.90 0.46
C LEU A 312 -33.98 -39.25 -0.93
N TYR A 313 -34.72 -38.13 -1.05
CA TYR A 313 -34.86 -37.38 -2.29
C TYR A 313 -35.21 -35.93 -2.01
N SER A 314 -34.38 -35.01 -2.52
CA SER A 314 -34.52 -33.56 -2.29
C SER A 314 -34.79 -32.80 -3.60
N GLY A 315 -35.51 -33.40 -4.56
CA GLY A 315 -35.83 -32.76 -5.84
C GLY A 315 -34.62 -32.49 -6.74
N GLY A 316 -33.51 -33.21 -6.56
CA GLY A 316 -32.27 -33.01 -7.31
C GLY A 316 -31.38 -31.84 -6.83
N SER A 317 -31.77 -31.12 -5.76
CA SER A 317 -31.03 -29.97 -5.23
C SER A 317 -29.58 -30.31 -4.84
N VAL A 318 -29.37 -31.36 -4.05
CA VAL A 318 -28.05 -31.77 -3.56
C VAL A 318 -27.12 -32.15 -4.71
N SER A 319 -27.61 -32.94 -5.69
CA SER A 319 -26.81 -33.31 -6.87
C SER A 319 -26.44 -32.09 -7.73
N SER A 320 -27.32 -31.09 -7.82
CA SER A 320 -27.03 -29.83 -8.49
C SER A 320 -25.94 -29.02 -7.77
N GLN A 321 -26.02 -28.92 -6.42
CA GLN A 321 -25.01 -28.24 -5.59
C GLN A 321 -23.63 -28.91 -5.68
N VAL A 322 -23.58 -30.25 -5.73
CA VAL A 322 -22.33 -30.99 -5.95
C VAL A 322 -21.73 -30.67 -7.31
N LYS A 323 -22.53 -30.67 -8.39
CA LYS A 323 -22.07 -30.27 -9.73
C LYS A 323 -21.56 -28.83 -9.77
N GLN A 324 -22.26 -27.90 -9.12
CA GLN A 324 -21.82 -26.51 -9.01
C GLN A 324 -20.46 -26.41 -8.30
N ALA A 325 -20.26 -27.12 -7.19
CA ALA A 325 -18.99 -27.16 -6.48
C ALA A 325 -17.87 -27.80 -7.33
N GLN A 326 -18.17 -28.81 -8.15
CA GLN A 326 -17.21 -29.38 -9.09
C GLN A 326 -16.75 -28.36 -10.14
N TYR A 327 -17.66 -27.56 -10.69
CA TYR A 327 -17.28 -26.47 -11.61
C TYR A 327 -16.48 -25.38 -10.90
N ALA A 328 -16.80 -25.07 -9.63
CA ALA A 328 -16.00 -24.14 -8.82
C ALA A 328 -14.57 -24.66 -8.58
N PHE A 329 -14.39 -25.97 -8.38
CA PHE A 329 -13.07 -26.58 -8.29
C PHE A 329 -12.28 -26.52 -9.61
N VAL A 330 -12.96 -26.70 -10.76
CA VAL A 330 -12.33 -26.49 -12.08
C VAL A 330 -11.88 -25.03 -12.19
N ALA A 331 -12.74 -24.07 -11.86
CA ALA A 331 -12.37 -22.65 -11.87
C ALA A 331 -11.17 -22.34 -10.95
N ALA A 332 -11.14 -22.89 -9.72
CA ALA A 332 -10.02 -22.73 -8.81
C ALA A 332 -8.72 -23.39 -9.33
N SER A 333 -8.84 -24.48 -10.08
CA SER A 333 -7.70 -25.14 -10.73
C SER A 333 -7.12 -24.30 -11.87
N GLU A 334 -7.98 -23.67 -12.68
CA GLU A 334 -7.55 -22.72 -13.72
C GLU A 334 -6.96 -21.44 -13.11
N GLN A 335 -7.49 -20.96 -11.98
CA GLN A 335 -6.91 -19.85 -11.22
C GLN A 335 -5.50 -20.20 -10.70
N LEU A 336 -5.28 -21.44 -10.25
CA LEU A 336 -3.95 -21.91 -9.85
C LEU A 336 -2.97 -21.92 -11.03
N GLU A 337 -3.39 -22.40 -12.20
CA GLU A 337 -2.56 -22.33 -13.42
C GLU A 337 -2.26 -20.88 -13.83
N GLY A 338 -3.25 -19.99 -13.72
CA GLY A 338 -3.07 -18.55 -13.92
C GLY A 338 -2.05 -17.93 -12.95
N ALA A 339 -2.15 -18.26 -11.66
CA ALA A 339 -1.20 -17.83 -10.62
C ALA A 339 0.22 -18.36 -10.89
N HIS A 340 0.34 -19.62 -11.32
CA HIS A 340 1.61 -20.21 -11.71
C HIS A 340 2.25 -19.47 -12.89
N ARG A 341 1.50 -19.21 -13.97
CA ARG A 341 1.99 -18.43 -15.12
C ARG A 341 2.39 -17.00 -14.74
N SER A 342 1.60 -16.35 -13.88
CA SER A 342 1.90 -15.02 -13.36
C SER A 342 3.20 -15.01 -12.54
N ALA A 343 3.41 -16.01 -11.67
CA ALA A 343 4.64 -16.16 -10.91
C ALA A 343 5.85 -16.37 -11.83
N VAL A 344 5.75 -17.25 -12.84
CA VAL A 344 6.81 -17.47 -13.83
C VAL A 344 7.14 -16.19 -14.59
N GLN A 345 6.13 -15.45 -15.05
CA GLN A 345 6.33 -14.19 -15.76
C GLN A 345 6.99 -13.14 -14.85
N THR A 346 6.53 -13.00 -13.61
CA THR A 346 7.04 -12.01 -12.64
C THR A 346 8.49 -12.31 -12.24
N VAL A 347 8.85 -13.57 -12.02
CA VAL A 347 10.24 -13.97 -11.72
C VAL A 347 11.15 -13.70 -12.92
N ARG A 348 10.72 -14.07 -14.13
CA ARG A 348 11.52 -13.83 -15.34
C ARG A 348 11.68 -12.35 -15.65
N SER A 349 10.61 -11.56 -15.54
CA SER A 349 10.67 -10.10 -15.76
C SER A 349 11.56 -9.43 -14.71
N SER A 350 11.43 -9.80 -13.43
CA SER A 350 12.30 -9.28 -12.36
C SER A 350 13.76 -9.64 -12.59
N PHE A 351 14.07 -10.88 -12.98
CA PHE A 351 15.43 -11.30 -13.33
C PHE A 351 16.00 -10.50 -14.52
N ASN A 352 15.20 -10.30 -15.58
CA ASN A 352 15.60 -9.50 -16.73
C ASN A 352 15.83 -8.04 -16.34
N ASN A 353 14.96 -7.46 -15.52
CA ASN A 353 15.06 -6.09 -15.04
C ASN A 353 16.32 -5.88 -14.19
N VAL A 354 16.65 -6.80 -13.28
CA VAL A 354 17.91 -6.74 -12.52
C VAL A 354 19.12 -6.75 -13.46
N ASN A 355 19.18 -7.67 -14.42
CA ASN A 355 20.30 -7.74 -15.38
C ASN A 355 20.39 -6.49 -16.27
N ALA A 356 19.25 -5.96 -16.70
CA ALA A 356 19.17 -4.72 -17.45
C ALA A 356 19.68 -3.54 -16.60
N SER A 357 19.24 -3.40 -15.34
CA SER A 357 19.71 -2.36 -14.43
C SER A 357 21.23 -2.43 -14.20
N ILE A 358 21.81 -3.62 -14.05
CA ILE A 358 23.27 -3.78 -13.92
C ILE A 358 23.98 -3.23 -15.17
N SER A 359 23.48 -3.58 -16.36
CA SER A 359 24.05 -3.11 -17.64
C SER A 359 23.87 -1.61 -17.83
N SER A 360 22.71 -1.07 -17.48
CA SER A 360 22.41 0.36 -17.52
C SER A 360 23.30 1.17 -16.59
N ILE A 361 23.54 0.70 -15.35
CA ILE A 361 24.46 1.36 -14.41
C ILE A 361 25.87 1.43 -15.01
N ALA A 362 26.36 0.35 -15.62
CA ALA A 362 27.68 0.34 -16.26
C ALA A 362 27.74 1.30 -17.45
N ALA A 363 26.71 1.30 -18.30
CA ALA A 363 26.62 2.18 -19.47
C ALA A 363 26.54 3.67 -19.07
N TYR A 364 25.66 4.04 -18.13
CA TYR A 364 25.52 5.42 -17.68
C TYR A 364 26.75 5.90 -16.90
N LYS A 365 27.44 5.01 -16.16
CA LYS A 365 28.71 5.36 -15.53
C LYS A 365 29.74 5.79 -16.57
N GLN A 366 29.85 5.05 -17.68
CA GLN A 366 30.72 5.44 -18.80
C GLN A 366 30.21 6.70 -19.51
N ALA A 367 28.90 6.84 -19.70
CA ALA A 367 28.30 8.01 -20.32
C ALA A 367 28.60 9.30 -19.54
N VAL A 368 28.60 9.27 -18.20
CA VAL A 368 28.98 10.42 -17.36
C VAL A 368 30.45 10.80 -17.59
N VAL A 369 31.36 9.83 -17.66
CA VAL A 369 32.78 10.08 -17.93
C VAL A 369 32.96 10.70 -19.32
N SER A 370 32.31 10.13 -20.33
CA SER A 370 32.37 10.65 -21.71
C SER A 370 31.75 12.03 -21.84
N ALA A 371 30.60 12.28 -21.19
CA ALA A 371 29.92 13.57 -21.23
C ALA A 371 30.72 14.66 -20.50
N GLN A 372 31.41 14.31 -19.40
CA GLN A 372 32.30 15.24 -18.71
C GLN A 372 33.47 15.62 -19.61
N SER A 373 34.16 14.64 -20.19
CA SER A 373 35.28 14.91 -21.11
C SER A 373 34.84 15.71 -22.35
N SER A 374 33.61 15.47 -22.83
CA SER A 374 33.03 16.25 -23.94
C SER A 374 32.79 17.70 -23.52
N LEU A 375 32.20 17.94 -22.34
CA LEU A 375 32.02 19.29 -21.79
C LEU A 375 33.35 20.02 -21.66
N ASP A 376 34.36 19.40 -21.07
CA ASP A 376 35.69 20.00 -20.90
C ASP A 376 36.31 20.40 -22.25
N ALA A 377 36.11 19.57 -23.29
CA ALA A 377 36.58 19.86 -24.65
C ALA A 377 35.78 20.98 -25.33
N MET A 378 34.46 21.05 -25.13
CA MET A 378 33.64 22.14 -25.65
C MET A 378 33.97 23.47 -24.96
N GLU A 379 34.19 23.47 -23.64
CA GLU A 379 34.60 24.67 -22.89
C GLU A 379 35.97 25.18 -23.37
N ALA A 380 36.93 24.28 -23.55
CA ALA A 380 38.23 24.63 -24.12
C ALA A 380 38.09 25.18 -25.56
N GLY A 381 37.31 24.52 -26.41
CA GLY A 381 37.06 24.96 -27.78
C GLY A 381 36.36 26.33 -27.86
N TYR A 382 35.38 26.58 -26.99
CA TYR A 382 34.68 27.86 -26.89
C TYR A 382 35.62 28.98 -26.40
N SER A 383 36.56 28.66 -25.51
CA SER A 383 37.55 29.65 -25.04
C SER A 383 38.48 30.16 -26.14
N VAL A 384 38.74 29.35 -27.18
CA VAL A 384 39.60 29.69 -28.33
C VAL A 384 38.81 29.96 -29.62
N GLY A 385 37.48 29.99 -29.55
CA GLY A 385 36.59 30.32 -30.68
C GLY A 385 36.41 29.22 -31.73
N THR A 386 36.77 27.97 -31.44
CA THR A 386 36.57 26.82 -32.35
C THR A 386 35.23 26.11 -32.15
N ARG A 387 34.52 26.44 -31.07
CA ARG A 387 33.17 25.96 -30.72
C ARG A 387 32.28 27.11 -30.28
N THR A 388 30.97 26.90 -30.31
CA THR A 388 29.97 27.90 -29.94
C THR A 388 29.50 27.73 -28.50
N ILE A 389 28.84 28.74 -27.93
CA ILE A 389 28.23 28.62 -26.59
C ILE A 389 27.14 27.54 -26.56
N VAL A 390 26.43 27.35 -27.68
CA VAL A 390 25.38 26.33 -27.81
C VAL A 390 25.98 24.93 -27.63
N ASP A 391 27.15 24.66 -28.21
CA ASP A 391 27.87 23.39 -28.01
C ASP A 391 28.17 23.13 -26.52
N VAL A 392 28.54 24.17 -25.78
CA VAL A 392 28.86 24.07 -24.34
C VAL A 392 27.58 23.85 -23.52
N LEU A 393 26.50 24.56 -23.83
CA LEU A 393 25.20 24.42 -23.16
C LEU A 393 24.60 23.02 -23.38
N ASP A 394 24.70 22.50 -24.59
CA ASP A 394 24.23 21.16 -24.96
C ASP A 394 25.07 20.08 -24.28
N ALA A 395 26.41 20.23 -24.24
CA ALA A 395 27.29 19.32 -23.52
C ALA A 395 27.02 19.35 -22.01
N THR A 396 26.74 20.52 -21.44
CA THR A 396 26.36 20.69 -20.03
C THR A 396 25.07 19.94 -19.73
N THR A 397 24.03 20.14 -20.55
CA THR A 397 22.75 19.43 -20.42
C THR A 397 22.92 17.92 -20.55
N THR A 398 23.75 17.46 -21.49
CA THR A 398 24.05 16.03 -21.70
C THR A 398 24.72 15.40 -20.47
N LEU A 399 25.66 16.11 -19.83
CA LEU A 399 26.33 15.64 -18.62
C LEU A 399 25.35 15.48 -17.44
N PHE A 400 24.51 16.49 -17.18
CA PHE A 400 23.57 16.42 -16.06
C PHE A 400 22.45 15.40 -16.30
N ASN A 401 21.98 15.24 -17.55
CA ASN A 401 21.10 14.14 -17.93
C ASN A 401 21.76 12.77 -17.66
N ALA A 402 23.02 12.58 -18.06
CA ALA A 402 23.74 11.32 -17.79
C ALA A 402 23.89 11.03 -16.29
N LYS A 403 24.14 12.06 -15.46
CA LYS A 403 24.22 11.94 -13.99
C LYS A 403 22.87 11.53 -13.39
N GLN A 404 21.77 12.15 -13.84
CA GLN A 404 20.42 11.80 -13.39
C GLN A 404 20.06 10.37 -13.77
N GLN A 405 20.32 9.96 -15.02
CA GLN A 405 20.05 8.59 -15.49
C GLN A 405 20.87 7.55 -14.72
N LEU A 406 22.11 7.85 -14.37
CA LEU A 406 22.93 6.98 -13.52
C LEU A 406 22.34 6.83 -12.11
N SER A 407 21.90 7.92 -11.48
CA SER A 407 21.26 7.85 -10.16
C SER A 407 19.96 7.06 -10.21
N ASN A 408 19.08 7.34 -11.18
CA ASN A 408 17.84 6.62 -11.38
C ASN A 408 18.07 5.10 -11.57
N ALA A 409 19.08 4.73 -12.37
CA ALA A 409 19.42 3.33 -12.61
C ALA A 409 19.88 2.60 -11.32
N ARG A 410 20.56 3.29 -10.39
CA ARG A 410 20.97 2.74 -9.09
C ARG A 410 19.77 2.46 -8.19
N TYR A 411 18.85 3.41 -8.04
CA TYR A 411 17.63 3.20 -7.25
C TYR A 411 16.73 2.13 -7.87
N SER A 412 16.57 2.14 -9.20
CA SER A 412 15.85 1.10 -9.94
C SER A 412 16.43 -0.30 -9.70
N TYR A 413 17.76 -0.43 -9.63
CA TYR A 413 18.42 -1.69 -9.28
C TYR A 413 18.04 -2.16 -7.87
N MET A 414 18.07 -1.27 -6.87
CA MET A 414 17.72 -1.62 -5.48
C MET A 414 16.25 -2.04 -5.37
N ILE A 415 15.34 -1.34 -6.02
CA ILE A 415 13.92 -1.71 -6.08
C ILE A 415 13.74 -3.06 -6.80
N ASN A 416 14.46 -3.29 -7.90
CA ASN A 416 14.40 -4.56 -8.63
C ASN A 416 14.94 -5.75 -7.83
N GLN A 417 15.91 -5.54 -6.94
CA GLN A 417 16.33 -6.57 -5.98
C GLN A 417 15.20 -6.92 -5.00
N LEU A 418 14.42 -5.95 -4.54
CA LEU A 418 13.27 -6.23 -3.67
C LEU A 418 12.13 -6.91 -4.44
N ASN A 419 11.88 -6.50 -5.68
CA ASN A 419 10.90 -7.13 -6.57
C ASN A 419 11.20 -8.62 -6.77
N ILE A 420 12.48 -9.01 -6.95
CA ILE A 420 12.82 -10.42 -7.09
C ILE A 420 12.50 -11.20 -5.80
N LYS A 421 12.83 -10.66 -4.62
CA LYS A 421 12.53 -11.30 -3.33
C LYS A 421 11.03 -11.41 -3.07
N SER A 422 10.26 -10.39 -3.45
CA SER A 422 8.80 -10.41 -3.40
C SER A 422 8.22 -11.47 -4.35
N ALA A 423 8.76 -11.58 -5.57
CA ALA A 423 8.33 -12.59 -6.54
C ALA A 423 8.66 -14.02 -6.08
N LEU A 424 9.72 -14.21 -5.29
CA LEU A 424 10.05 -15.49 -4.65
C LEU A 424 9.15 -15.79 -3.43
N GLY A 425 8.46 -14.79 -2.88
CA GLY A 425 7.74 -14.90 -1.62
C GLY A 425 8.66 -14.93 -0.39
N THR A 426 9.91 -14.47 -0.51
CA THR A 426 10.92 -14.53 0.57
C THR A 426 11.32 -13.17 1.12
N LEU A 427 10.72 -12.08 0.63
CA LEU A 427 11.00 -10.73 1.08
C LEU A 427 10.74 -10.58 2.58
N ASN A 428 11.75 -10.13 3.31
CA ASN A 428 11.68 -9.99 4.77
C ASN A 428 12.54 -8.81 5.29
N GLU A 429 12.50 -8.56 6.60
CA GLU A 429 13.21 -7.44 7.24
C GLU A 429 14.74 -7.53 7.08
N GLN A 430 15.32 -8.72 6.94
CA GLN A 430 16.77 -8.89 6.71
C GLN A 430 17.22 -8.33 5.36
N ASP A 431 16.34 -8.41 4.34
CA ASP A 431 16.62 -7.81 3.03
C ASP A 431 16.71 -6.28 3.15
N LEU A 432 15.82 -5.67 3.96
CA LEU A 432 15.90 -4.23 4.27
C LEU A 432 17.17 -3.88 5.06
N GLN A 433 17.56 -4.68 6.04
CA GLN A 433 18.82 -4.47 6.78
C GLN A 433 20.04 -4.50 5.85
N THR A 434 20.05 -5.41 4.88
CA THR A 434 21.12 -5.52 3.89
C THR A 434 21.20 -4.27 3.02
N LEU A 435 20.07 -3.75 2.54
CA LEU A 435 20.01 -2.49 1.79
C LEU A 435 20.35 -1.28 2.66
N ASN A 436 19.95 -1.28 3.92
CA ASN A 436 20.26 -0.22 4.88
C ASN A 436 21.77 -0.07 5.09
N GLY A 437 22.53 -1.18 5.04
CA GLY A 437 23.99 -1.17 5.09
C GLY A 437 24.68 -0.52 3.87
N GLN A 438 23.93 -0.25 2.79
CA GLN A 438 24.42 0.47 1.61
C GLN A 438 24.10 1.97 1.66
N LEU A 439 23.40 2.43 2.70
CA LEU A 439 23.11 3.84 2.93
C LEU A 439 24.27 4.49 3.69
N GLY A 440 24.39 5.81 3.57
CA GLY A 440 25.52 6.58 4.09
C GLY A 440 25.09 7.90 4.69
N LYS A 441 25.28 8.99 3.92
CA LYS A 441 25.16 10.35 4.43
C LYS A 441 23.71 10.78 4.55
N ASP A 442 23.43 11.58 5.57
CA ASP A 442 22.14 12.21 5.79
C ASP A 442 21.88 13.31 4.76
N VAL A 443 20.67 13.30 4.18
CA VAL A 443 20.25 14.30 3.20
C VAL A 443 18.87 14.85 3.58
N VAL A 444 18.76 16.18 3.54
CA VAL A 444 17.53 16.92 3.90
C VAL A 444 16.48 16.72 2.80
N THR A 445 15.22 16.52 3.21
CA THR A 445 14.09 16.25 2.30
C THR A 445 13.36 17.52 1.86
N ALA A 446 13.58 18.65 2.54
CA ALA A 446 12.97 19.93 2.21
C ALA A 446 13.61 20.54 0.94
N PRO A 447 12.81 20.88 -0.10
CA PRO A 447 13.34 21.38 -1.38
C PRO A 447 14.26 22.59 -1.24
N ASP A 448 13.96 23.51 -0.32
CA ASP A 448 14.71 24.76 -0.11
C ASP A 448 16.14 24.54 0.39
N PHE A 449 16.41 23.40 1.04
CA PHE A 449 17.76 23.02 1.46
C PHE A 449 18.54 22.31 0.35
N VAL A 450 17.84 21.62 -0.56
CA VAL A 450 18.45 20.91 -1.69
C VAL A 450 18.79 21.89 -2.82
N ALA A 451 17.91 22.86 -3.05
CA ALA A 451 18.10 23.97 -3.97
C ALA A 451 17.76 25.28 -3.23
N PRO A 452 18.74 26.04 -2.73
CA PRO A 452 18.46 27.33 -2.11
C PRO A 452 18.10 28.37 -3.16
N GLU A 453 17.04 29.15 -2.94
CA GLU A 453 16.76 30.33 -3.75
C GLU A 453 17.88 31.35 -3.59
N ASN A 454 18.46 31.81 -4.70
CA ASN A 454 19.57 32.75 -4.69
C ASN A 454 19.10 34.13 -5.21
N PRO A 455 18.88 35.13 -4.34
CA PRO A 455 18.23 36.40 -4.71
C PRO A 455 18.95 37.17 -5.83
N GLN A 456 20.27 37.02 -5.95
CA GLN A 456 21.07 37.65 -7.01
C GLN A 456 20.82 37.05 -8.40
N GLN A 457 20.48 35.76 -8.47
CA GLN A 457 20.13 35.08 -9.72
C GLN A 457 18.71 35.41 -10.17
N VAL A 458 17.79 35.61 -9.22
CA VAL A 458 16.41 36.05 -9.49
C VAL A 458 16.37 37.52 -9.92
N ALA A 459 17.15 38.39 -9.27
CA ALA A 459 17.23 39.81 -9.63
C ALA A 459 17.85 40.07 -11.01
N SER A 460 18.85 39.28 -11.43
CA SER A 460 19.42 39.32 -12.79
C SER A 460 18.45 38.77 -13.85
N ALA A 461 17.48 37.95 -13.42
CA ALA A 461 16.42 37.48 -14.29
C ALA A 461 15.39 38.58 -14.60
N ASP A 462 15.00 39.36 -13.58
CA ASP A 462 14.03 40.44 -13.67
C ASP A 462 14.61 41.77 -14.18
N GLY A 463 15.87 42.09 -13.84
CA GLY A 463 16.50 43.38 -14.17
C GLY A 463 16.71 43.64 -15.67
N ALA A 464 16.90 42.60 -16.47
CA ALA A 464 17.07 42.73 -17.92
C ALA A 464 15.77 43.14 -18.65
N ALA A 465 14.60 42.94 -18.04
CA ALA A 465 13.33 43.39 -18.59
C ALA A 465 13.16 44.92 -18.52
N HIS A 466 13.97 45.62 -17.71
CA HIS A 466 13.89 47.08 -17.54
C HIS A 466 14.91 47.88 -18.37
N GLU A 467 16.03 47.30 -18.81
CA GLU A 467 17.07 48.06 -19.54
C GLU A 467 16.80 48.25 -21.05
N VAL A 468 15.84 47.52 -21.65
CA VAL A 468 15.54 47.62 -23.09
C VAL A 468 14.68 48.84 -23.46
N GLN A 469 14.14 49.60 -22.48
CA GLN A 469 13.22 50.73 -22.76
C GLN A 469 13.81 52.15 -22.67
N SER A 470 15.11 52.32 -22.43
CA SER A 470 15.71 53.66 -22.29
C SER A 470 16.80 53.97 -23.31
N SER A 471 16.45 54.04 -24.61
CA SER A 471 17.23 54.80 -25.59
C SER A 471 16.47 56.06 -26.02
N LYS A 472 17.04 57.21 -25.63
CA LYS A 472 16.50 58.57 -25.75
C LYS A 472 16.31 59.00 -27.21
N THR A 473 15.14 59.55 -27.52
CA THR A 473 14.90 60.38 -28.72
C THR A 473 15.27 61.85 -28.41
N PRO A 474 15.94 62.61 -29.29
CA PRO A 474 16.24 64.01 -29.02
C PRO A 474 15.03 64.92 -29.27
N ALA A 475 14.87 65.89 -28.37
CA ALA A 475 13.84 66.91 -28.39
C ALA A 475 14.03 67.91 -29.55
N ALA A 476 12.95 68.17 -30.30
CA ALA A 476 12.82 69.34 -31.15
C ALA A 476 11.72 70.25 -30.58
N SER A 477 12.13 71.42 -30.08
CA SER A 477 11.24 72.51 -29.72
C SER A 477 10.86 73.31 -30.96
N ARG A 478 9.56 73.61 -31.16
CA ARG A 478 9.08 74.95 -31.56
C ARG A 478 7.56 75.09 -31.38
N THR A 479 7.25 75.96 -30.42
CA THR A 479 6.06 76.78 -30.22
C THR A 479 5.31 77.21 -31.48
N SER A 480 3.97 77.10 -31.50
CA SER A 480 3.02 78.19 -31.15
C SER A 480 1.68 78.00 -31.88
N GLY A 481 0.58 78.13 -31.14
CA GLY A 481 -0.55 78.93 -31.61
C GLY A 481 -1.77 78.22 -32.19
N ASN A 482 -2.78 78.16 -31.31
CA ASN A 482 -4.20 78.46 -31.55
C ASN A 482 -5.20 77.30 -31.70
N PRO A 483 -6.41 77.46 -31.09
CA PRO A 483 -7.35 76.41 -30.74
C PRO A 483 -8.45 76.27 -31.80
N PHE A 484 -9.15 75.14 -31.82
CA PHE A 484 -10.62 75.10 -31.87
C PHE A 484 -11.06 73.66 -31.60
N SER A 485 -11.96 73.56 -30.62
CA SER A 485 -12.78 72.41 -30.29
C SER A 485 -13.84 72.18 -31.36
N HIS A 486 -14.01 70.93 -31.77
CA HIS A 486 -15.28 70.23 -31.69
C HIS A 486 -15.04 68.76 -31.33
#